data_AF-A0A2K8SH98-F1
#
_entry.id   AF-A0A2K8SH98-F1
#
_cell.length_a   1.000
_cell.length_b   1.000
_cell.length_c   1.000
_cell.angle_alpha   90.00
_cell.angle_beta   90.00
_cell.angle_gamma   90.00
#
_symmetry.space_group_name_H-M   'P 1'
#
loop_
_entity.id
_entity.type
_entity.pdbx_description
1 polymer ?
#
loop_
_entity_poly.entity_id
_entity_poly.type
_entity_poly.pdbx_seq_one_letter_code
_entity_poly.pdbx_strand_id
1 'polypeptide(L)'
;MALADADHKHSNQHTAEKPKDAVEHSEVIFQAIGVIVGEVNISSSGEKTITINGSTYQFFYIPRKVREFELLAKEIETTGNHTQRLLVYPRVMHFPRKEQPYQISFQLLAFDRGQERDVYLRKLKDFEFHLSGLWQFIPVCRFPCISIFRNFSFERLEYIKQAEPMTKVQYMKASHLPILWKDALVEPFKFNPKAEQDQGYPMFVSIKAKFIPQKNVFSFDALLSLPQETLPRFLKVSKRLFEKF
;
A
#
# COMPACT_ATOMS: atom_id res chain seq x y z
N MET A 1 -63.90 -20.21 42.20
CA MET A 1 -64.16 -21.66 42.25
C MET A 1 -64.25 -22.13 40.80
N ALA A 2 -63.23 -22.88 40.31
CA ALA A 2 -63.19 -23.78 39.13
C ALA A 2 -63.78 -23.27 37.77
N LEU A 3 -63.24 -23.52 36.58
CA LEU A 3 -62.19 -24.37 36.01
C LEU A 3 -61.93 -23.89 34.56
N ALA A 4 -60.67 -24.03 34.13
CA ALA A 4 -60.16 -24.35 32.79
C ALA A 4 -61.10 -24.32 31.55
N ASP A 5 -60.65 -23.69 30.46
CA ASP A 5 -59.97 -24.42 29.38
C ASP A 5 -59.30 -23.50 28.36
N ALA A 6 -58.20 -24.01 27.80
CA ALA A 6 -57.34 -23.39 26.82
C ALA A 6 -57.94 -23.43 25.42
N ASP A 7 -57.66 -22.42 24.59
CA ASP A 7 -57.21 -22.73 23.23
C ASP A 7 -56.33 -21.63 22.64
N HIS A 8 -55.32 -22.11 21.90
CA HIS A 8 -54.15 -21.39 21.43
C HIS A 8 -54.33 -21.07 19.95
N LYS A 9 -54.35 -19.79 19.55
CA LYS A 9 -54.04 -19.40 18.16
C LYS A 9 -53.17 -18.14 18.12
N HIS A 10 -51.93 -18.37 17.71
CA HIS A 10 -50.91 -17.38 17.38
C HIS A 10 -51.41 -16.31 16.40
N SER A 11 -51.30 -15.05 16.80
CA SER A 11 -51.19 -13.92 15.88
C SER A 11 -49.71 -13.56 15.77
N ASN A 12 -49.12 -13.90 14.63
CA ASN A 12 -47.74 -13.65 14.27
C ASN A 12 -47.67 -12.20 13.76
N GLN A 13 -47.30 -11.25 14.63
CA GLN A 13 -47.04 -9.87 14.21
C GLN A 13 -45.63 -9.78 13.63
N HIS A 14 -45.59 -9.42 12.35
CA HIS A 14 -44.42 -9.00 11.59
C HIS A 14 -43.52 -8.06 12.39
N THR A 15 -42.32 -8.54 12.75
CA THR A 15 -41.16 -7.67 12.89
C THR A 15 -40.31 -7.92 11.66
N ALA A 16 -40.46 -7.07 10.65
CA ALA A 16 -39.60 -7.07 9.49
C ALA A 16 -38.18 -6.71 9.95
N GLU A 17 -37.31 -7.72 10.03
CA GLU A 17 -35.89 -7.53 10.18
C GLU A 17 -35.39 -6.69 9.00
N LYS A 18 -34.93 -5.46 9.29
CA LYS A 18 -34.16 -4.69 8.32
C LYS A 18 -32.90 -5.48 7.95
N PRO A 19 -32.59 -5.66 6.67
CA PRO A 19 -31.36 -6.33 6.27
C PRO A 19 -30.14 -5.56 6.81
N LYS A 20 -29.26 -6.28 7.52
CA LYS A 20 -27.95 -5.81 8.01
C LYS A 20 -26.94 -5.65 6.86
N ASP A 21 -27.31 -4.90 5.84
CA ASP A 21 -26.39 -4.44 4.79
C ASP A 21 -26.10 -2.95 4.97
N ALA A 22 -25.55 -2.60 6.13
CA ALA A 22 -24.78 -1.38 6.28
C ALA A 22 -23.30 -1.78 6.24
N VAL A 23 -22.77 -1.91 5.03
CA VAL A 23 -21.34 -2.11 4.79
C VAL A 23 -20.63 -0.84 5.24
N GLU A 24 -20.11 -0.81 6.47
CA GLU A 24 -19.16 0.22 6.90
C GLU A 24 -17.88 0.05 6.07
N HIS A 25 -17.79 0.85 5.01
CA HIS A 25 -16.54 1.03 4.29
C HIS A 25 -15.59 1.80 5.20
N SER A 26 -14.62 1.12 5.79
CA SER A 26 -13.44 1.76 6.38
C SER A 26 -12.87 2.77 5.38
N GLU A 27 -12.91 4.07 5.71
CA GLU A 27 -12.35 5.14 4.87
C GLU A 27 -10.84 5.00 4.66
N VAL A 28 -10.16 4.29 5.57
CA VAL A 28 -8.72 4.05 5.48
C VAL A 28 -8.40 2.92 4.49
N ILE A 29 -7.32 3.11 3.72
CA ILE A 29 -6.84 2.17 2.70
C ILE A 29 -5.34 1.97 2.83
N PHE A 30 -4.83 0.84 2.34
CA PHE A 30 -3.39 0.65 2.13
C PHE A 30 -2.88 1.54 1.01
N GLN A 31 -1.84 2.34 1.27
CA GLN A 31 -1.36 3.33 0.32
C GLN A 31 0.13 3.64 0.51
N ALA A 32 0.86 3.84 -0.59
CA ALA A 32 2.18 4.46 -0.62
C ALA A 32 2.26 5.39 -1.83
N ILE A 33 1.68 6.58 -1.71
CA ILE A 33 1.76 7.58 -2.77
C ILE A 33 2.69 8.69 -2.30
N GLY A 34 3.60 9.12 -3.15
CA GLY A 34 4.44 10.26 -2.84
C GLY A 34 4.92 11.01 -4.06
N VAL A 35 5.55 12.14 -3.79
CA VAL A 35 6.15 12.99 -4.81
C VAL A 35 7.66 12.83 -4.75
N ILE A 36 8.28 12.68 -5.91
CA ILE A 36 9.74 12.76 -6.06
C ILE A 36 10.07 13.79 -7.14
N VAL A 37 11.26 14.38 -7.02
CA VAL A 37 11.86 15.19 -8.09
C VAL A 37 13.17 14.52 -8.47
N GLY A 38 13.40 14.34 -9.76
CA GLY A 38 14.62 13.72 -10.24
C GLY A 38 14.75 13.76 -11.76
N GLU A 39 15.93 13.41 -12.23
CA GLU A 39 16.25 13.37 -13.65
C GLU A 39 15.77 12.04 -14.26
N VAL A 40 14.80 12.13 -15.16
CA VAL A 40 14.23 10.97 -15.86
C VAL A 40 15.08 10.62 -17.06
N ASN A 41 15.55 9.38 -17.08
CA ASN A 41 16.39 8.82 -18.12
C ASN A 41 15.65 7.70 -18.82
N ILE A 42 15.46 7.85 -20.14
CA ILE A 42 14.85 6.84 -21.01
C ILE A 42 15.90 6.48 -22.05
N SER A 43 16.53 5.31 -21.90
CA SER A 43 17.57 4.88 -22.82
C SER A 43 16.99 4.34 -24.14
N SER A 44 17.79 4.34 -25.19
CA SER A 44 17.47 3.69 -26.47
C SER A 44 17.29 2.18 -26.34
N SER A 45 17.92 1.55 -25.33
CA SER A 45 17.74 0.14 -24.98
C SER A 45 16.41 -0.15 -24.24
N GLY A 46 15.62 0.89 -23.95
CA GLY A 46 14.34 0.77 -23.27
C GLY A 46 14.44 0.74 -21.74
N GLU A 47 15.64 0.89 -21.18
CA GLU A 47 15.85 1.08 -19.75
C GLU A 47 15.28 2.43 -19.32
N LYS A 48 14.61 2.44 -18.17
CA LYS A 48 13.93 3.61 -17.62
C LYS A 48 14.42 3.78 -16.20
N THR A 49 15.09 4.88 -15.93
CA THR A 49 15.63 5.17 -14.60
C THR A 49 15.30 6.60 -14.19
N ILE A 50 15.37 6.85 -12.89
CA ILE A 50 15.33 8.20 -12.34
C ILE A 50 16.52 8.41 -11.42
N THR A 51 17.23 9.52 -11.62
CA THR A 51 18.35 9.92 -10.76
C THR A 51 17.87 10.94 -9.75
N ILE A 52 18.08 10.67 -8.47
CA ILE A 52 17.68 11.54 -7.35
C ILE A 52 18.91 11.71 -6.45
N ASN A 53 19.38 12.95 -6.29
CA ASN A 53 20.56 13.27 -5.48
C ASN A 53 21.78 12.37 -5.79
N GLY A 54 22.04 12.11 -7.08
CA GLY A 54 23.13 11.26 -7.55
C GLY A 54 22.91 9.75 -7.42
N SER A 55 21.78 9.30 -6.88
CA SER A 55 21.42 7.88 -6.81
C SER A 55 20.43 7.52 -7.92
N THR A 56 20.70 6.45 -8.65
CA THR A 56 19.86 5.98 -9.76
C THR A 56 18.91 4.89 -9.29
N TYR A 57 17.63 5.04 -9.59
CA TYR A 57 16.57 4.10 -9.25
C TYR A 57 15.90 3.58 -10.51
N GLN A 58 15.50 2.30 -10.49
CA GLN A 58 14.64 1.76 -11.52
C GLN A 58 13.32 2.54 -11.54
N PHE A 59 12.94 3.00 -12.73
CA PHE A 59 11.70 3.71 -12.98
C PHE A 59 10.83 2.87 -13.92
N PHE A 60 9.54 2.76 -13.62
CA PHE A 60 8.64 1.94 -14.42
C PHE A 60 7.21 2.46 -14.36
N TYR A 61 6.34 1.89 -15.18
CA TYR A 61 4.90 2.10 -15.12
C TYR A 61 4.20 0.75 -15.32
N ILE A 62 2.92 0.71 -14.99
CA ILE A 62 2.06 -0.44 -15.23
C ILE A 62 1.22 -0.18 -16.49
N PRO A 63 0.70 -1.20 -17.19
CA PRO A 63 0.03 -1.02 -18.50
C PRO A 63 -1.06 0.06 -18.50
N ARG A 64 -1.88 0.14 -17.45
CA ARG A 64 -2.91 1.18 -17.29
C ARG A 64 -2.38 2.62 -17.15
N LYS A 65 -1.06 2.80 -17.04
CA LYS A 65 -0.34 4.08 -16.92
C LYS A 65 0.59 4.35 -18.11
N VAL A 66 0.43 3.62 -19.21
CA VAL A 66 1.22 3.82 -20.44
C VAL A 66 1.05 5.22 -21.00
N ARG A 67 -0.19 5.74 -21.02
CA ARG A 67 -0.50 7.09 -21.53
C ARG A 67 0.20 8.17 -20.72
N GLU A 68 0.20 8.05 -19.39
CA GLU A 68 0.91 8.99 -18.52
C GLU A 68 2.42 8.98 -18.76
N PHE A 69 3.00 7.80 -19.04
CA PHE A 69 4.40 7.68 -19.40
C PHE A 69 4.71 8.28 -20.77
N GLU A 70 3.89 8.02 -21.80
CA GLU A 70 4.06 8.60 -23.13
C GLU A 70 4.00 10.13 -23.09
N LEU A 71 3.09 10.68 -22.29
CA LEU A 71 2.96 12.12 -22.09
C LEU A 71 4.18 12.70 -21.37
N LEU A 72 4.76 11.98 -20.40
CA LEU A 72 6.00 12.39 -19.74
C LEU A 72 7.18 12.38 -20.73
N ALA A 73 7.31 11.32 -21.52
CA ALA A 73 8.37 11.20 -22.53
C ALA A 73 8.29 12.35 -23.55
N LYS A 74 7.08 12.65 -24.03
CA LYS A 74 6.84 13.77 -24.95
C LYS A 74 7.14 15.14 -24.33
N GLU A 75 6.81 15.34 -23.05
CA GLU A 75 7.15 16.57 -22.32
C GLU A 75 8.67 16.78 -22.27
N ILE A 76 9.42 15.73 -21.92
CA ILE A 76 10.89 15.76 -21.88
C ILE A 76 11.46 16.04 -23.27
N GLU A 77 10.95 15.38 -24.31
CA GLU A 77 11.38 15.60 -25.70
C GLU A 77 11.10 17.03 -26.17
N THR A 78 9.94 17.60 -25.81
CA THR A 78 9.52 18.93 -26.25
C THR A 78 10.27 20.04 -25.51
N THR A 79 10.49 19.88 -24.21
CA THR A 79 11.08 20.93 -23.35
C THR A 79 12.59 20.80 -23.18
N GLY A 80 13.15 19.61 -23.42
CA GLY A 80 14.52 19.27 -23.03
C GLY A 80 14.72 19.17 -21.52
N ASN A 81 13.68 19.34 -20.70
CA ASN A 81 13.79 19.28 -19.26
C ASN A 81 13.67 17.83 -18.76
N HIS A 82 14.79 17.22 -18.41
CA HIS A 82 14.81 15.88 -17.82
C HIS A 82 14.47 15.87 -16.33
N THR A 83 14.57 17.01 -15.63
CA THR A 83 14.24 17.11 -14.22
C THR A 83 12.73 17.27 -14.04
N GLN A 84 12.10 16.20 -13.57
CA GLN A 84 10.65 16.07 -13.53
C GLN A 84 10.16 15.86 -12.11
N ARG A 85 9.03 16.49 -11.80
CA ARG A 85 8.30 16.31 -10.55
C ARG A 85 7.20 15.29 -10.75
N LEU A 86 7.33 14.15 -10.08
CA LEU A 86 6.56 12.94 -10.37
C LEU A 86 5.76 12.50 -9.17
N LEU A 87 4.51 12.11 -9.41
CA LEU A 87 3.72 11.33 -8.47
C LEU A 87 4.03 9.86 -8.69
N VAL A 88 4.43 9.17 -7.63
CA VAL A 88 4.94 7.80 -7.72
C VAL A 88 4.37 6.88 -6.66
N TYR A 89 4.47 5.58 -6.94
CA TYR A 89 4.30 4.51 -5.98
C TYR A 89 5.64 3.77 -5.80
N PRO A 90 6.29 3.81 -4.63
CA PRO A 90 7.53 3.11 -4.39
C PRO A 90 7.30 1.60 -4.24
N ARG A 91 8.20 0.81 -4.82
CA ARG A 91 8.25 -0.64 -4.69
C ARG A 91 9.61 -1.03 -4.13
N VAL A 92 9.59 -1.73 -3.00
CA VAL A 92 10.79 -2.19 -2.30
C VAL A 92 10.97 -3.69 -2.52
N MET A 93 12.15 -4.08 -3.00
CA MET A 93 12.58 -5.47 -3.12
C MET A 93 13.55 -5.80 -1.99
N HIS A 94 13.10 -6.64 -1.05
CA HIS A 94 13.95 -7.20 0.00
C HIS A 94 14.57 -8.52 -0.45
N PHE A 95 15.83 -8.72 -0.11
CA PHE A 95 16.57 -9.94 -0.39
C PHE A 95 16.67 -10.84 0.86
N PRO A 96 16.88 -12.15 0.73
CA PRO A 96 16.85 -13.08 1.86
C PRO A 96 17.87 -12.79 2.98
N ARG A 97 19.01 -12.17 2.65
CA ARG A 97 20.06 -11.84 3.62
C ARG A 97 19.83 -10.45 4.19
N LYS A 98 19.81 -10.34 5.53
CA LYS A 98 19.56 -9.09 6.25
C LYS A 98 20.65 -8.03 6.05
N GLU A 99 21.83 -8.45 5.61
CA GLU A 99 23.00 -7.63 5.28
C GLU A 99 22.89 -7.05 3.87
N GLN A 100 22.15 -7.72 2.99
CA GLN A 100 22.00 -7.28 1.61
C GLN A 100 21.05 -6.07 1.57
N PRO A 101 21.48 -4.94 0.99
CA PRO A 101 20.63 -3.77 0.89
C PRO A 101 19.42 -4.10 0.01
N TYR A 102 18.23 -3.71 0.49
CA TYR A 102 17.02 -3.75 -0.33
C TYR A 102 17.13 -2.73 -1.47
N GLN A 103 16.41 -2.98 -2.55
CA GLN A 103 16.32 -2.07 -3.70
C GLN A 103 14.98 -1.34 -3.69
N ILE A 104 15.02 -0.05 -4.02
CA ILE A 104 13.82 0.76 -4.23
C ILE A 104 13.69 1.08 -5.72
N SER A 105 12.46 1.00 -6.21
CA SER A 105 12.07 1.38 -7.55
C SER A 105 10.81 2.24 -7.48
N PHE A 106 10.60 3.11 -8.47
CA PHE A 106 9.48 4.03 -8.47
C PHE A 106 8.58 3.76 -9.67
N GLN A 107 7.30 3.50 -9.37
CA GLN A 107 6.26 3.39 -10.38
C GLN A 107 5.66 4.77 -10.66
N LEU A 108 5.62 5.21 -11.91
CA LEU A 108 4.91 6.42 -12.32
C LEU A 108 3.39 6.29 -12.10
N LEU A 109 2.80 7.32 -11.51
CA LEU A 109 1.33 7.49 -11.40
C LEU A 109 0.84 8.69 -12.21
N ALA A 110 1.57 9.81 -12.12
CA ALA A 110 1.35 11.06 -12.83
C ALA A 110 2.63 11.91 -12.77
N PHE A 111 2.66 13.01 -13.52
CA PHE A 111 3.73 14.01 -13.43
C PHE A 111 3.12 15.41 -13.44
N ASP A 112 3.88 16.36 -12.91
CA ASP A 112 3.46 17.75 -12.84
C ASP A 112 3.49 18.40 -14.23
N ARG A 113 2.35 18.97 -14.64
CA ARG A 113 2.18 19.66 -15.92
C ARG A 113 1.89 21.15 -15.74
N GLY A 114 2.15 21.69 -14.55
CA GLY A 114 1.82 23.07 -14.19
C GLY A 114 0.32 23.39 -14.10
N GLN A 115 -0.56 22.39 -14.25
CA GLN A 115 -2.02 22.55 -14.18
C GLN A 115 -2.65 21.96 -12.91
N GLU A 116 -1.84 21.53 -11.93
CA GLU A 116 -2.30 21.16 -10.59
C GLU A 116 -3.46 20.12 -10.54
N ARG A 117 -3.63 19.32 -11.59
CA ARG A 117 -4.81 18.44 -11.72
C ARG A 117 -4.84 17.33 -10.67
N ASP A 118 -3.68 16.85 -10.24
CA ASP A 118 -3.57 15.81 -9.23
C ASP A 118 -3.52 16.41 -7.82
N VAL A 119 -4.43 15.96 -6.96
CA VAL A 119 -4.55 16.44 -5.57
C VAL A 119 -3.29 16.15 -4.76
N TYR A 120 -2.61 15.02 -5.01
CA TYR A 120 -1.39 14.67 -4.30
C TYR A 120 -0.21 15.53 -4.76
N LEU A 121 -0.09 15.83 -6.06
CA LEU A 121 0.95 16.73 -6.56
C LEU A 121 0.85 18.14 -5.95
N ARG A 122 -0.37 18.59 -5.62
CA ARG A 122 -0.58 19.86 -4.89
C ARG A 122 -0.25 19.79 -3.40
N LYS A 123 -0.70 18.72 -2.74
CA LYS A 123 -0.66 18.62 -1.27
C LYS A 123 0.71 18.20 -0.73
N LEU A 124 1.42 17.36 -1.46
CA LEU A 124 2.70 16.80 -1.03
C LEU A 124 3.85 17.66 -1.53
N LYS A 125 4.82 17.94 -0.66
CA LYS A 125 6.09 18.55 -1.06
C LYS A 125 7.01 17.51 -1.68
N ASP A 126 8.11 17.98 -2.25
CA ASP A 126 9.11 17.11 -2.84
C ASP A 126 9.66 16.12 -1.81
N PHE A 127 9.69 14.85 -2.20
CA PHE A 127 10.08 13.71 -1.38
C PHE A 127 9.14 13.39 -0.22
N GLU A 128 7.96 13.99 -0.14
CA GLU A 128 6.91 13.61 0.81
C GLU A 128 6.03 12.47 0.27
N PHE A 129 5.66 11.56 1.18
CA PHE A 129 4.87 10.37 0.92
C PHE A 129 3.76 10.25 1.95
N HIS A 130 2.56 9.91 1.51
CA HIS A 130 1.50 9.35 2.36
C HIS A 130 1.62 7.83 2.37
N LEU A 131 1.88 7.27 3.55
CA LEU A 131 2.09 5.85 3.78
C LEU A 131 1.04 5.35 4.77
N SER A 132 0.25 4.36 4.36
CA SER A 132 -0.80 3.75 5.16
C SER A 132 -0.70 2.23 5.07
N GLY A 133 -0.50 1.56 6.20
CA GLY A 133 -0.30 0.11 6.24
C GLY A 133 0.04 -0.43 7.62
N LEU A 134 0.48 -1.70 7.67
CA LEU A 134 0.78 -2.40 8.92
C LEU A 134 2.18 -2.08 9.41
N TRP A 135 2.30 -1.55 10.63
CA TRP A 135 3.57 -1.21 11.27
C TRP A 135 4.22 -2.44 11.92
N GLN A 136 5.32 -2.94 11.36
CA GLN A 136 5.94 -4.19 11.81
C GLN A 136 7.41 -4.35 11.40
N PHE A 137 8.13 -5.25 12.06
CA PHE A 137 9.38 -5.80 11.56
C PHE A 137 9.12 -6.94 10.57
N ILE A 138 9.96 -7.02 9.53
CA ILE A 138 10.06 -8.20 8.67
C ILE A 138 11.41 -8.90 8.87
N PRO A 139 11.52 -10.23 8.70
CA PRO A 139 12.74 -10.96 9.02
C PRO A 139 14.00 -10.50 8.26
N VAL A 140 13.81 -9.98 7.06
CA VAL A 140 14.88 -9.65 6.09
C VAL A 140 15.26 -8.17 6.07
N CYS A 141 14.67 -7.34 6.93
CA CYS A 141 15.00 -5.91 7.00
C CYS A 141 15.46 -5.52 8.41
N ARG A 142 16.44 -4.61 8.49
CA ARG A 142 16.95 -4.06 9.75
C ARG A 142 16.05 -2.95 10.30
N PHE A 143 15.35 -2.25 9.43
CA PHE A 143 14.42 -1.20 9.80
C PHE A 143 13.02 -1.79 10.00
N PRO A 144 12.22 -1.25 10.94
CA PRO A 144 10.79 -1.51 10.93
C PRO A 144 10.19 -0.97 9.62
N CYS A 145 9.13 -1.64 9.16
CA CYS A 145 8.50 -1.40 7.88
C CYS A 145 7.02 -1.05 8.06
N ILE A 146 6.51 -0.20 7.17
CA ILE A 146 5.08 -0.17 6.88
C ILE A 146 4.84 -1.14 5.73
N SER A 147 4.08 -2.21 6.01
CA SER A 147 3.67 -3.20 5.03
C SER A 147 2.36 -2.80 4.37
N ILE A 148 2.40 -2.69 3.05
CA ILE A 148 1.32 -2.13 2.24
C ILE A 148 0.78 -3.23 1.33
N PHE A 149 -0.47 -3.62 1.58
CA PHE A 149 -1.16 -4.67 0.87
C PHE A 149 -2.01 -4.12 -0.28
N ARG A 150 -2.50 -5.01 -1.15
CA ARG A 150 -3.46 -4.62 -2.18
C ARG A 150 -4.84 -4.46 -1.54
N ASN A 151 -5.41 -3.26 -1.62
CA ASN A 151 -6.79 -3.03 -1.19
C ASN A 151 -7.74 -3.97 -1.92
N PHE A 152 -8.78 -4.40 -1.22
CA PHE A 152 -9.83 -5.22 -1.78
C PHE A 152 -10.64 -4.43 -2.82
N SER A 153 -10.92 -5.07 -3.95
CA SER A 153 -12.03 -4.71 -4.84
C SER A 153 -12.51 -5.96 -5.55
N PHE A 154 -13.76 -5.97 -6.01
CA PHE A 154 -14.32 -7.10 -6.75
C PHE A 154 -13.52 -7.40 -8.02
N GLU A 155 -13.17 -6.36 -8.79
CA GLU A 155 -12.32 -6.49 -9.99
C GLU A 155 -10.99 -7.20 -9.69
N ARG A 156 -10.31 -6.84 -8.59
CA ARG A 156 -9.03 -7.47 -8.23
C ARG A 156 -9.21 -8.90 -7.74
N LEU A 157 -10.30 -9.18 -7.04
CA LEU A 157 -10.63 -10.53 -6.62
C LEU A 157 -10.84 -11.44 -7.83
N GLU A 158 -11.63 -10.99 -8.82
CA GLU A 158 -11.87 -11.74 -10.05
C GLU A 158 -10.58 -11.96 -10.85
N TYR A 159 -9.74 -10.94 -10.98
CA TYR A 159 -8.42 -11.08 -11.58
C TYR A 159 -7.57 -12.16 -10.89
N ILE A 160 -7.50 -12.15 -9.55
CA ILE A 160 -6.73 -13.14 -8.78
C ILE A 160 -7.31 -14.55 -8.92
N LYS A 161 -8.64 -14.70 -9.04
CA LYS A 161 -9.25 -16.03 -9.24
C LYS A 161 -8.75 -16.67 -10.54
N GLN A 162 -8.64 -15.87 -11.61
CA GLN A 162 -8.26 -16.32 -12.96
C GLN A 162 -6.75 -16.39 -13.21
N ALA A 163 -5.92 -15.70 -12.43
CA ALA A 163 -4.48 -15.65 -12.65
C ALA A 163 -3.77 -16.99 -12.37
N GLU A 164 -2.61 -17.22 -12.97
CA GLU A 164 -1.74 -18.36 -12.63
C GLU A 164 -1.19 -18.26 -11.18
N PRO A 165 -0.88 -19.39 -10.50
CA PRO A 165 -0.43 -19.38 -9.10
C PRO A 165 0.74 -18.42 -8.80
N MET A 166 1.75 -18.39 -9.66
CA MET A 166 2.91 -17.49 -9.51
C MET A 166 2.51 -16.01 -9.61
N THR A 167 1.63 -15.68 -10.55
CA THR A 167 1.10 -14.32 -10.73
C THR A 167 0.27 -13.91 -9.52
N LYS A 168 -0.55 -14.82 -8.96
CA LYS A 168 -1.31 -14.58 -7.72
C LYS A 168 -0.40 -14.19 -6.56
N VAL A 169 0.66 -14.97 -6.33
CA VAL A 169 1.63 -14.71 -5.25
C VAL A 169 2.33 -13.37 -5.44
N GLN A 170 2.81 -13.07 -6.65
CA GLN A 170 3.45 -11.79 -6.95
C GLN A 170 2.49 -10.61 -6.78
N TYR A 171 1.24 -10.76 -7.21
CA TYR A 171 0.22 -9.73 -7.12
C TYR A 171 -0.17 -9.40 -5.67
N MET A 172 -0.31 -10.43 -4.83
CA MET A 172 -0.68 -10.30 -3.42
C MET A 172 0.50 -9.96 -2.50
N LYS A 173 1.74 -9.97 -3.00
CA LYS A 173 2.92 -9.62 -2.21
C LYS A 173 2.83 -8.17 -1.73
N ALA A 174 2.96 -7.98 -0.42
CA ALA A 174 3.01 -6.66 0.18
C ALA A 174 4.30 -5.92 -0.22
N SER A 175 4.20 -4.59 -0.35
CA SER A 175 5.38 -3.72 -0.39
C SER A 175 5.74 -3.34 1.04
N HIS A 176 6.96 -3.64 1.46
CA HIS A 176 7.44 -3.35 2.82
C HIS A 176 8.37 -2.15 2.77
N LEU A 177 7.88 -0.97 3.15
CA LEU A 177 8.67 0.27 3.09
C LEU A 177 9.41 0.45 4.41
N PRO A 178 10.75 0.52 4.41
CA PRO A 178 11.54 0.70 5.62
C PRO A 178 11.42 2.15 6.11
N ILE A 179 11.07 2.32 7.39
CA ILE A 179 10.80 3.63 8.01
C ILE A 179 11.74 3.87 9.19
N LEU A 180 12.26 5.08 9.29
CA LEU A 180 12.87 5.63 10.49
C LEU A 180 11.81 6.41 11.28
N TRP A 181 11.33 5.80 12.36
CA TRP A 181 10.38 6.41 13.29
C TRP A 181 10.82 6.09 14.72
N LYS A 182 11.59 7.01 15.34
CA LYS A 182 12.19 6.80 16.66
C LYS A 182 11.16 6.85 17.79
N ASP A 183 10.29 7.86 17.74
CA ASP A 183 9.30 8.14 18.78
C ASP A 183 7.90 7.72 18.31
N ALA A 184 7.77 6.47 17.86
CA ALA A 184 6.51 5.92 17.39
C ALA A 184 5.52 5.79 18.56
N LEU A 185 4.26 6.20 18.34
CA LEU A 185 3.19 6.08 19.35
C LEU A 185 2.93 4.63 19.76
N VAL A 186 3.23 3.69 18.87
CA VAL A 186 3.13 2.25 19.10
C VAL A 186 4.39 1.58 18.57
N GLU A 187 4.87 0.58 19.29
CA GLU A 187 6.03 -0.19 18.84
C GLU A 187 5.71 -0.96 17.55
N PRO A 188 6.68 -1.09 16.62
CA PRO A 188 6.51 -1.96 15.46
C PRO A 188 6.34 -3.41 15.92
N PHE A 189 5.25 -4.03 15.50
CA PHE A 189 4.99 -5.42 15.82
C PHE A 189 6.12 -6.33 15.32
N LYS A 190 6.56 -7.25 16.16
CA LYS A 190 7.64 -8.19 15.85
C LYS A 190 7.16 -9.62 16.08
N PHE A 191 6.87 -10.32 14.98
CA PHE A 191 6.45 -11.70 15.06
C PHE A 191 7.57 -12.59 15.62
N ASN A 192 7.25 -13.36 16.66
CA ASN A 192 8.08 -14.39 17.26
C ASN A 192 7.44 -15.78 17.03
N PRO A 193 7.98 -16.61 16.12
CA PRO A 193 7.43 -17.94 15.84
C PRO A 193 7.51 -18.90 17.04
N LYS A 194 8.30 -18.57 18.07
CA LYS A 194 8.47 -19.38 19.28
C LYS A 194 7.63 -18.91 20.46
N ALA A 195 6.77 -17.90 20.29
CA ALA A 195 5.94 -17.44 21.41
C ALA A 195 4.88 -18.50 21.74
N GLU A 196 4.70 -18.76 23.04
CA GLU A 196 3.71 -19.72 23.55
C GLU A 196 2.32 -19.09 23.75
N GLN A 197 2.26 -17.75 23.81
CA GLN A 197 1.04 -16.98 24.02
C GLN A 197 0.70 -16.15 22.79
N ASP A 198 -0.55 -15.66 22.74
CA ASP A 198 -0.93 -14.66 21.75
C ASP A 198 -0.06 -13.41 21.92
N GLN A 199 0.58 -13.03 20.82
CA GLN A 199 1.56 -11.95 20.74
C GLN A 199 0.95 -10.69 20.10
N GLY A 200 -0.35 -10.73 19.78
CA GLY A 200 -1.08 -9.64 19.15
C GLY A 200 -0.83 -9.53 17.66
N TYR A 201 -1.19 -8.37 17.10
CA TYR A 201 -1.16 -8.10 15.67
C TYR A 201 -0.57 -6.71 15.38
N PRO A 202 0.00 -6.50 14.19
CA PRO A 202 0.49 -5.18 13.79
C PRO A 202 -0.65 -4.16 13.69
N MET A 203 -0.40 -2.97 14.26
CA MET A 203 -1.30 -1.82 14.14
C MET A 203 -1.29 -1.27 12.70
N PHE A 204 -2.45 -0.82 12.24
CA PHE A 204 -2.56 0.00 11.05
C PHE A 204 -2.16 1.43 11.38
N VAL A 205 -1.21 1.98 10.64
CA VAL A 205 -0.75 3.37 10.80
C VAL A 205 -0.91 4.12 9.49
N SER A 206 -1.20 5.41 9.57
CA SER A 206 -1.23 6.33 8.43
C SER A 206 -0.36 7.54 8.75
N ILE A 207 0.72 7.71 7.98
CA ILE A 207 1.74 8.73 8.24
C ILE A 207 2.09 9.50 6.97
N LYS A 208 2.54 10.73 7.17
CA LYS A 208 3.38 11.45 6.22
C LYS A 208 4.84 11.10 6.52
N ALA A 209 5.58 10.76 5.49
CA ALA A 209 6.99 10.40 5.57
C ALA A 209 7.78 11.12 4.49
N LYS A 210 9.06 11.38 4.76
CA LYS A 210 10.02 11.96 3.81
C LYS A 210 11.01 10.91 3.35
N PHE A 211 11.16 10.73 2.03
CA PHE A 211 12.18 9.85 1.48
C PHE A 211 13.58 10.47 1.61
N ILE A 212 14.54 9.68 2.07
CA ILE A 212 15.96 10.05 2.22
C ILE A 212 16.78 9.20 1.25
N PRO A 213 17.08 9.72 0.04
CA PRO A 213 17.81 8.98 -1.00
C PRO A 213 19.15 8.42 -0.51
N GLN A 214 19.90 9.21 0.27
CA GLN A 214 21.24 8.85 0.76
C GLN A 214 21.26 7.62 1.67
N LYS A 215 20.13 7.32 2.32
CA LYS A 215 19.96 6.16 3.21
C LYS A 215 19.02 5.11 2.63
N ASN A 216 18.47 5.38 1.44
CA ASN A 216 17.43 4.60 0.78
C ASN A 216 16.21 4.31 1.68
N VAL A 217 15.87 5.20 2.62
CA VAL A 217 14.86 4.94 3.67
C VAL A 217 13.85 6.07 3.74
N PHE A 218 12.67 5.80 4.28
CA PHE A 218 11.68 6.83 4.59
C PHE A 218 11.82 7.25 6.03
N SER A 219 11.71 8.54 6.32
CA SER A 219 11.69 9.09 7.68
C SER A 219 10.31 9.57 8.03
N PHE A 220 9.85 9.27 9.25
CA PHE A 220 8.59 9.80 9.76
C PHE A 220 8.63 11.34 9.80
N ASP A 221 7.52 11.97 9.41
CA ASP A 221 7.35 13.42 9.48
C ASP A 221 6.12 13.80 10.32
N ALA A 222 4.95 13.21 10.04
CA ALA A 222 3.73 13.47 10.80
C ALA A 222 2.74 12.30 10.76
N LEU A 223 1.85 12.22 11.75
CA LEU A 223 0.68 11.34 11.70
C LEU A 223 -0.39 11.93 10.78
N LEU A 224 -1.01 11.10 9.95
CA LEU A 224 -2.23 11.43 9.21
C LEU A 224 -3.48 10.96 9.96
N SER A 225 -3.35 9.89 10.75
CA SER A 225 -4.37 9.40 11.68
C SER A 225 -3.68 8.74 12.88
N LEU A 226 -4.42 8.57 13.98
CA LEU A 226 -3.95 7.72 15.08
C LEU A 226 -3.79 6.27 14.61
N PRO A 227 -2.88 5.48 15.22
CA PRO A 227 -2.81 4.04 15.00
C PRO A 227 -4.14 3.36 15.30
N GLN A 228 -4.49 2.35 14.50
CA GLN A 228 -5.77 1.63 14.58
C GLN A 228 -5.52 0.12 14.62
N GLU A 229 -6.32 -0.59 15.40
CA GLU A 229 -6.34 -2.06 15.41
C GLU A 229 -7.13 -2.62 14.21
N THR A 230 -8.17 -1.90 13.78
CA THR A 230 -9.01 -2.29 12.65
C THR A 230 -8.28 -2.09 11.33
N LEU A 231 -8.31 -3.10 10.48
CA LEU A 231 -7.63 -3.09 9.19
C LEU A 231 -8.62 -2.77 8.04
N PRO A 232 -8.21 -1.99 7.03
CA PRO A 232 -8.95 -1.90 5.76
C PRO A 232 -9.17 -3.29 5.17
N ARG A 233 -10.18 -3.48 4.32
CA ARG A 233 -10.30 -4.74 3.55
C ARG A 233 -9.15 -4.83 2.54
N PHE A 234 -8.41 -5.93 2.58
CA PHE A 234 -7.30 -6.19 1.66
C PHE A 234 -7.27 -7.63 1.18
N LEU A 235 -6.55 -7.86 0.09
CA LEU A 235 -6.32 -9.17 -0.49
C LEU A 235 -5.12 -9.82 0.21
N LYS A 236 -5.32 -10.99 0.79
CA LYS A 236 -4.28 -11.79 1.45
C LYS A 236 -4.29 -13.21 0.88
N VAL A 237 -3.10 -13.78 0.70
CA VAL A 237 -2.96 -15.21 0.40
C VAL A 237 -3.47 -15.99 1.62
N SER A 238 -4.62 -16.63 1.53
CA SER A 238 -5.03 -17.60 2.55
C SER A 238 -4.43 -18.97 2.20
N LYS A 239 -3.81 -19.63 3.19
CA LYS A 239 -3.32 -21.01 3.00
C LYS A 239 -4.44 -22.00 2.65
N ARG A 240 -5.70 -21.68 2.98
CA ARG A 240 -6.89 -22.50 2.67
C ARG A 240 -7.24 -22.59 1.18
N LEU A 241 -6.61 -21.81 0.30
CA LEU A 241 -6.80 -21.91 -1.14
C LEU A 241 -5.93 -22.99 -1.81
N PHE A 242 -5.03 -23.66 -1.07
CA PHE A 242 -4.09 -24.65 -1.60
C PHE A 242 -4.37 -26.10 -1.16
N GLU A 243 -5.48 -26.39 -0.49
CA GLU A 243 -5.81 -27.75 0.01
C GLU A 243 -6.94 -28.46 -0.74
N LYS A 244 -7.33 -28.01 -1.92
CA LYS A 244 -8.23 -28.78 -2.79
C LYS A 244 -7.86 -28.63 -4.26
N PHE A 245 -6.78 -29.30 -4.67
CA PHE A 245 -6.65 -29.96 -5.96
C PHE A 245 -5.75 -31.18 -5.77
#